data_AF-A0A972TU08-F1
#
_entry.id   AF-A0A972TU08-F1
#
_cell.length_a   1.000
_cell.length_b   1.000
_cell.length_c   1.000
_cell.angle_alpha   90.00
_cell.angle_beta   90.00
_cell.angle_gamma   90.00
#
_symmetry.space_group_name_H-M   'P 1'
#
loop_
_entity.id
_entity.type
_entity.pdbx_description
1 polymer ?
#
loop_
_entity_poly.entity_id
_entity_poly.type
_entity_poly.pdbx_seq_one_letter_code
_entity_poly.pdbx_strand_id
1 'polypeptide(L)'
;MDEKVIYKKPPRSTALACILSIFFPGTGALYNRQISKGIIFMVIIAGLITSLTQGPPLFVILLASLLLAGFYTYQILDSIQTAKSINRKALLGDEEEEVEVEEFPQAVKSGSIFWGIFLLALGGILLLANFDVISYDTVFDFWPAVIIIIGVKFIVDYVYKKNNNEN
;
A
#
# COMPACT_ATOMS: atom_id res chain seq x y z
N MET A 1 48.71 5.99 -3.36
CA MET A 1 47.42 6.69 -3.56
C MET A 1 46.60 5.75 -4.41
N ASP A 2 45.75 4.94 -3.78
CA ASP A 2 44.91 3.99 -4.51
C ASP A 2 43.81 4.77 -5.21
N GLU A 3 43.91 4.85 -6.53
CA GLU A 3 42.96 5.50 -7.40
C GLU A 3 41.66 4.68 -7.36
N LYS A 4 40.66 5.14 -6.60
CA LYS A 4 39.34 4.52 -6.59
C LYS A 4 38.73 4.66 -7.99
N VAL A 5 38.81 3.61 -8.79
CA VAL A 5 38.17 3.53 -10.10
C VAL A 5 36.65 3.62 -9.90
N ILE A 6 36.07 4.77 -10.23
CA ILE A 6 34.62 4.98 -10.16
C ILE A 6 33.99 4.18 -11.31
N TYR A 7 33.51 2.97 -11.01
CA TYR A 7 32.72 2.19 -11.95
C TYR A 7 31.33 2.81 -12.12
N LYS A 8 31.13 3.57 -13.21
CA LYS A 8 29.81 4.06 -13.60
C LYS A 8 28.97 2.86 -14.09
N LYS A 9 27.99 2.43 -13.29
CA LYS A 9 27.10 1.32 -13.65
C LYS A 9 26.33 1.63 -14.95
N PRO A 10 26.14 0.64 -15.84
CA PRO A 10 25.40 0.86 -17.08
C PRO A 10 23.93 1.17 -16.81
N PRO A 11 23.27 1.97 -17.68
CA PRO A 11 21.87 2.32 -17.53
C PRO A 11 20.97 1.07 -17.59
N ARG A 12 19.94 1.04 -16.75
CA ARG A 12 18.91 -0.01 -16.74
C ARG A 12 17.98 0.15 -17.93
N SER A 13 17.54 -0.95 -18.54
CA SER A 13 16.60 -0.86 -19.66
C SER A 13 15.17 -0.77 -19.14
N THR A 14 14.53 0.39 -19.37
CA THR A 14 13.12 0.61 -19.07
C THR A 14 12.20 -0.35 -19.83
N ALA A 15 12.58 -0.69 -21.08
CA ALA A 15 11.82 -1.63 -21.89
C ALA A 15 11.84 -3.04 -21.28
N LEU A 16 12.98 -3.47 -20.74
CA LEU A 16 13.07 -4.76 -20.06
C LEU A 16 12.23 -4.80 -18.79
N ALA A 17 12.26 -3.75 -17.97
CA ALA A 17 11.42 -3.68 -16.76
C ALA A 17 9.92 -3.82 -17.10
N CYS A 18 9.48 -3.15 -18.16
CA CYS A 18 8.11 -3.25 -18.68
C CYS A 18 7.76 -4.68 -19.12
N ILE A 19 8.56 -5.26 -20.02
CA ILE A 19 8.32 -6.61 -20.57
C ILE A 19 8.25 -7.63 -19.43
N LEU A 20 9.19 -7.57 -18.48
CA LEU A 20 9.17 -8.47 -17.32
C LEU A 20 7.88 -8.32 -16.51
N SER A 21 7.49 -7.09 -16.17
CA SER A 21 6.24 -6.87 -15.43
C SER A 21 4.97 -7.32 -16.16
N ILE A 22 4.97 -7.34 -17.50
CA ILE A 22 3.82 -7.80 -18.30
C ILE A 22 3.70 -9.32 -18.30
N PHE A 23 4.80 -10.06 -18.39
CA PHE A 23 4.75 -11.53 -18.44
C PHE A 23 4.64 -12.15 -17.06
N PHE A 24 5.34 -11.58 -16.09
CA PHE A 24 5.41 -12.09 -14.73
C PHE A 24 5.19 -10.93 -13.74
N PRO A 25 3.99 -10.79 -13.16
CA PRO A 25 3.70 -9.71 -12.24
C PRO A 25 4.72 -9.67 -11.08
N GLY A 26 5.15 -8.47 -10.70
CA GLY A 26 6.18 -8.25 -9.68
C GLY A 26 7.64 -8.37 -10.17
N THR A 27 7.90 -9.02 -11.30
CA THR A 27 9.30 -9.22 -11.75
C THR A 27 9.95 -7.95 -12.31
N GLY A 28 9.18 -6.98 -12.81
CA GLY A 28 9.72 -5.67 -13.20
C GLY A 28 10.36 -4.93 -12.02
N ALA A 29 9.79 -5.06 -10.82
CA ALA A 29 10.38 -4.53 -9.58
C ALA A 29 11.64 -5.32 -9.17
N LEU A 30 11.63 -6.65 -9.34
CA LEU A 30 12.84 -7.48 -9.11
C LEU A 30 14.00 -7.08 -10.03
N TYR A 31 13.73 -6.78 -11.30
CA TYR A 31 14.73 -6.28 -12.26
C TYR A 31 15.35 -4.95 -11.80
N ASN A 32 14.52 -4.08 -11.23
CA ASN A 32 14.93 -2.82 -10.62
C ASN A 32 15.62 -3.00 -9.25
N ARG A 33 15.87 -4.25 -8.82
CA ARG A 33 16.43 -4.64 -7.51
C ARG A 33 15.56 -4.27 -6.30
N GLN A 34 14.27 -4.01 -6.53
CA GLN A 34 13.30 -3.75 -5.46
C GLN A 34 12.61 -5.07 -5.07
N ILE A 35 13.34 -5.90 -4.32
CA ILE A 35 12.89 -7.27 -3.98
C ILE A 35 11.60 -7.26 -3.15
N SER A 36 11.54 -6.44 -2.10
CA SER A 36 10.35 -6.33 -1.24
C SER A 36 9.10 -5.99 -2.05
N LYS A 37 9.17 -4.96 -2.91
CA LYS A 37 8.05 -4.56 -3.78
C LYS A 37 7.64 -5.66 -4.75
N GLY A 38 8.60 -6.33 -5.38
CA GLY A 38 8.31 -7.43 -6.31
C GLY A 38 7.53 -8.57 -5.63
N ILE A 39 7.94 -8.95 -4.41
CA ILE A 39 7.24 -9.96 -3.61
C ILE A 39 5.84 -9.49 -3.23
N ILE A 40 5.70 -8.25 -2.76
CA ILE A 40 4.39 -7.69 -2.37
C ILE A 40 3.43 -7.70 -3.57
N PHE A 41 3.87 -7.30 -4.76
CA PHE A 41 3.03 -7.30 -5.96
C PHE A 41 2.56 -8.71 -6.32
N MET A 42 3.46 -9.71 -6.23
CA MET A 42 3.10 -11.11 -6.45
C MET A 42 2.07 -11.60 -5.43
N VAL A 43 2.25 -11.28 -4.14
CA VAL A 43 1.31 -11.67 -3.07
C VAL A 43 -0.05 -11.03 -3.25
N ILE A 44 -0.11 -9.73 -3.59
CA ILE A 44 -1.37 -9.02 -3.82
C ILE A 44 -2.14 -9.65 -5.00
N ILE A 45 -1.47 -9.87 -6.13
CA ILE A 45 -2.10 -10.46 -7.32
C ILE A 45 -2.54 -11.89 -7.05
N ALA A 46 -1.70 -12.70 -6.39
CA ALA A 46 -2.07 -14.05 -5.99
C ALA A 46 -3.30 -14.04 -5.07
N GLY A 47 -3.32 -13.17 -4.06
CA GLY A 47 -4.47 -13.03 -3.15
C GLY A 47 -5.75 -12.60 -3.85
N LEU A 48 -5.67 -11.64 -4.78
CA LEU A 48 -6.81 -11.22 -5.60
C LEU A 48 -7.34 -12.35 -6.48
N ILE A 49 -6.44 -13.11 -7.13
CA ILE A 49 -6.84 -14.28 -7.93
C ILE A 49 -7.47 -15.35 -7.04
N THR A 50 -6.88 -15.69 -5.90
CA THR A 50 -7.44 -16.67 -4.95
C THR A 50 -8.82 -16.24 -4.44
N SER A 51 -9.02 -14.96 -4.18
CA SER A 51 -10.35 -14.45 -3.80
C SER A 51 -11.41 -14.66 -4.89
N LEU A 52 -11.00 -14.75 -6.16
CA LEU A 52 -11.90 -14.96 -7.29
C LEU A 52 -12.22 -16.44 -7.55
N THR A 53 -11.41 -17.38 -7.04
CA THR A 53 -11.58 -18.82 -7.33
C THR A 53 -12.48 -19.58 -6.35
N GLN A 54 -12.79 -18.99 -5.18
CA GLN A 54 -13.51 -19.65 -4.10
C GLN A 54 -15.05 -19.54 -4.19
N GLY A 55 -15.60 -19.30 -5.38
CA GLY A 55 -17.02 -19.03 -5.57
C GLY A 55 -17.53 -17.80 -4.79
N PRO A 56 -16.84 -16.65 -4.86
CA PRO A 56 -17.19 -15.47 -4.08
C PRO A 56 -18.55 -14.86 -4.51
N PRO A 57 -19.20 -14.06 -3.64
CA PRO A 57 -20.39 -13.32 -4.00
C PRO A 57 -20.11 -12.28 -5.10
N LEU A 58 -21.15 -11.90 -5.87
CA LEU A 58 -21.01 -11.02 -7.04
C LEU A 58 -20.27 -9.71 -6.76
N PHE A 59 -20.54 -9.06 -5.62
CA PHE A 59 -19.86 -7.84 -5.23
C PHE A 59 -18.33 -8.02 -5.14
N VAL A 60 -17.88 -9.14 -4.56
CA VAL A 60 -16.44 -9.46 -4.44
C VAL A 60 -15.84 -9.74 -5.80
N ILE A 61 -16.56 -10.41 -6.71
CA ILE A 61 -16.11 -10.62 -8.10
C ILE A 61 -15.83 -9.27 -8.77
N LEU A 62 -16.79 -8.34 -8.71
CA LEU A 62 -16.67 -7.04 -9.37
C LEU A 62 -15.54 -6.21 -8.75
N LEU A 63 -15.47 -6.16 -7.42
CA LEU A 63 -14.44 -5.40 -6.71
C LEU A 63 -13.04 -5.98 -6.98
N ALA A 64 -12.85 -7.28 -6.78
CA ALA A 64 -11.55 -7.93 -6.95
C ALA A 64 -11.09 -7.92 -8.41
N SER A 65 -11.99 -8.05 -9.40
CA SER A 65 -11.64 -7.94 -10.82
C SER A 65 -11.19 -6.54 -11.20
N LEU A 66 -11.89 -5.50 -10.69
CA LEU A 66 -11.52 -4.12 -10.91
C LEU A 66 -10.17 -3.78 -10.26
N LEU A 67 -9.97 -4.21 -9.01
CA LEU A 67 -8.70 -4.05 -8.29
C LEU A 67 -7.57 -4.78 -9.00
N LEU A 68 -7.80 -6.01 -9.47
CA LEU A 68 -6.80 -6.78 -10.19
C LEU A 68 -6.40 -6.08 -11.49
N ALA A 69 -7.36 -5.62 -12.30
CA ALA A 69 -7.07 -4.90 -13.54
C ALA A 69 -6.30 -3.59 -13.29
N GLY A 70 -6.75 -2.80 -12.31
CA GLY A 70 -6.11 -1.55 -11.92
C GLY A 70 -4.69 -1.78 -11.39
N PHE A 71 -4.52 -2.75 -10.49
CA PHE A 71 -3.24 -3.07 -9.86
C PHE A 71 -2.25 -3.68 -10.87
N TYR A 72 -2.72 -4.55 -11.77
CA TYR A 72 -1.89 -5.14 -12.83
C TYR A 72 -1.33 -4.07 -13.78
N THR A 73 -2.16 -3.08 -14.13
CA THR A 73 -1.71 -1.95 -14.96
C THR A 73 -0.76 -1.05 -14.18
N TYR A 74 -1.08 -0.77 -12.91
CA TYR A 74 -0.25 0.04 -12.02
C TYR A 74 1.16 -0.54 -11.85
N GLN A 75 1.32 -1.83 -11.57
CA GLN A 75 2.64 -2.43 -11.35
C GLN A 75 3.55 -2.39 -12.60
N ILE A 76 2.96 -2.38 -13.81
CA ILE A 76 3.72 -2.15 -15.05
C ILE A 76 4.22 -0.72 -15.11
N LEU A 77 3.35 0.26 -14.82
CA LEU A 77 3.73 1.67 -14.84
C LEU A 77 4.77 2.00 -13.75
N ASP A 78 4.62 1.42 -12.56
CA ASP A 78 5.56 1.57 -11.45
C ASP A 78 6.95 1.01 -11.81
N SER A 79 7.03 -0.14 -12.48
CA SER A 79 8.31 -0.71 -12.91
C SER A 79 9.04 0.18 -13.93
N ILE A 80 8.29 0.80 -14.85
CA ILE A 80 8.80 1.76 -15.84
C ILE A 80 9.28 3.04 -15.16
N GLN A 81 8.46 3.62 -14.29
CA GLN A 81 8.79 4.88 -13.59
C GLN A 81 10.00 4.70 -12.68
N THR A 82 10.08 3.56 -12.00
CA THR A 82 11.21 3.19 -11.16
C THR A 82 12.50 3.00 -11.98
N ALA A 83 12.44 2.30 -13.11
CA ALA A 83 13.62 2.16 -13.98
C ALA A 83 14.12 3.52 -14.47
N LYS A 84 13.19 4.42 -14.88
CA LYS A 84 13.52 5.79 -15.28
C LYS A 84 14.11 6.61 -14.13
N SER A 85 13.59 6.47 -12.91
CA SER A 85 14.09 7.21 -11.76
C SER A 85 15.50 6.77 -11.36
N ILE A 86 15.79 5.46 -11.38
CA ILE A 86 17.12 4.90 -11.15
C ILE A 86 18.11 5.43 -12.19
N ASN A 87 17.75 5.37 -13.48
CA ASN A 87 18.60 5.88 -14.54
C ASN A 87 18.86 7.39 -14.42
N ARG A 88 17.83 8.16 -14.07
CA ARG A 88 17.97 9.61 -13.89
C ARG A 88 18.94 9.93 -12.74
N LYS A 89 18.83 9.23 -11.61
CA LYS A 89 19.75 9.39 -10.46
C LYS A 89 21.19 9.00 -10.84
N ALA A 90 21.36 7.86 -11.51
CA ALA A 90 22.67 7.40 -11.99
C ALA A 90 23.35 8.37 -12.99
N LEU A 91 22.57 9.15 -13.74
CA LEU A 91 23.10 10.19 -14.63
C LEU A 91 23.56 11.45 -13.89
N LEU A 92 22.91 11.80 -12.78
CA LEU A 92 23.20 13.00 -11.99
C LEU A 92 24.42 12.85 -11.07
N GLY A 93 24.97 11.65 -10.95
CA GLY A 93 26.16 11.39 -10.14
C GLY A 93 25.88 11.31 -8.64
N ASP A 94 24.61 11.34 -8.24
CA ASP A 94 24.21 10.91 -6.90
C ASP A 94 24.60 9.44 -6.75
N GLU A 95 25.48 9.16 -5.80
CA GLU A 95 25.79 7.80 -5.41
C GLU A 95 24.47 7.07 -5.12
N GLU A 96 24.43 5.79 -5.46
CA GLU A 96 23.32 4.92 -5.07
C GLU A 96 23.27 4.89 -3.54
N GLU A 97 22.64 5.88 -2.91
CA GLU A 97 21.85 5.61 -1.73
C GLU A 97 20.89 4.54 -2.19
N GLU A 98 21.10 3.32 -1.66
CA GLU A 98 20.09 2.29 -1.63
C GLU A 98 18.80 3.01 -1.29
N VAL A 99 17.95 3.21 -2.29
CA VAL A 99 16.71 3.90 -2.04
C VAL A 99 15.95 2.90 -1.20
N GLU A 100 16.03 3.05 0.12
CA GLU A 100 14.99 2.68 1.07
C GLU A 100 13.77 3.49 0.61
N VAL A 101 13.20 3.10 -0.54
CA VAL A 101 11.87 3.51 -0.91
C VAL A 101 11.05 2.81 0.13
N GLU A 102 10.64 3.59 1.13
CA GLU A 102 9.79 3.19 2.22
C GLU A 102 8.84 2.12 1.70
N GLU A 103 8.95 0.92 2.28
CA GLU A 103 8.29 -0.33 1.84
C GLU A 103 6.76 -0.24 1.83
N PHE A 104 6.26 0.94 2.18
CA PHE A 104 4.96 1.40 2.55
C PHE A 104 4.90 2.89 2.17
N PRO A 105 3.81 3.40 1.57
CA PRO A 105 3.61 4.84 1.43
C PRO A 105 3.93 5.53 2.76
N GLN A 106 4.41 6.77 2.80
CA GLN A 106 4.58 7.50 4.07
C GLN A 106 3.29 7.51 4.91
N ALA A 107 2.13 7.33 4.29
CA ALA A 107 0.85 7.11 4.98
C ALA A 107 0.81 5.83 5.85
N VAL A 108 1.64 4.84 5.56
CA VAL A 108 1.76 3.55 6.27
C VAL A 108 3.00 3.50 7.18
N LYS A 109 4.12 4.20 6.86
CA LYS A 109 5.19 4.46 7.87
C LYS A 109 4.73 5.46 8.95
N SER A 110 3.92 6.44 8.56
CA SER A 110 3.04 7.22 9.45
C SER A 110 1.72 6.48 9.69
N GLY A 111 1.76 5.14 9.67
CA GLY A 111 0.69 4.31 10.18
C GLY A 111 0.70 4.46 11.69
N SER A 112 0.07 5.54 12.17
CA SER A 112 -0.33 5.66 13.57
C SER A 112 -0.83 4.30 13.99
N ILE A 113 -0.32 3.75 15.11
CA ILE A 113 -0.77 2.49 15.72
C ILE A 113 -2.31 2.39 15.71
N PHE A 114 -2.99 3.54 15.78
CA PHE A 114 -4.40 3.72 15.50
C PHE A 114 -4.91 3.00 14.25
N TRP A 115 -4.31 3.23 13.07
CA TRP A 115 -4.72 2.59 11.82
C TRP A 115 -4.51 1.08 11.86
N GLY A 116 -3.42 0.60 12.47
CA GLY A 116 -3.21 -0.84 12.65
C GLY A 116 -4.29 -1.49 13.52
N ILE A 117 -4.60 -0.88 14.67
CA ILE A 117 -5.65 -1.35 15.58
C ILE A 117 -7.03 -1.25 14.93
N PHE A 118 -7.30 -0.17 14.20
CA PHE A 118 -8.55 0.03 13.48
C PHE A 118 -8.75 -1.04 12.42
N LEU A 119 -7.74 -1.33 11.58
CA LEU A 119 -7.81 -2.40 10.59
C LEU A 119 -7.97 -3.78 11.24
N LEU A 120 -7.28 -4.04 12.35
CA LEU A 120 -7.43 -5.31 13.10
C LEU A 120 -8.86 -5.48 13.62
N ALA A 121 -9.43 -4.45 14.24
CA ALA A 121 -10.80 -4.47 14.75
C ALA A 121 -11.82 -4.61 13.62
N LEU A 122 -11.66 -3.85 12.54
CA LEU A 122 -12.52 -3.92 11.36
C LEU A 122 -12.47 -5.31 10.73
N GLY A 123 -11.28 -5.87 10.54
CA GLY A 123 -11.09 -7.23 10.04
C GLY A 123 -11.74 -8.29 10.93
N GLY A 124 -11.60 -8.15 12.26
CA GLY A 124 -12.27 -9.03 13.23
C GLY A 124 -13.79 -8.97 13.14
N ILE A 125 -14.37 -7.77 13.03
CA ILE A 125 -15.81 -7.57 12.85
C ILE A 125 -16.30 -8.17 11.54
N LEU A 126 -15.56 -7.95 10.44
CA LEU A 126 -15.90 -8.53 9.13
C LEU A 126 -15.83 -10.06 9.14
N LEU A 127 -14.87 -10.65 9.85
CA LEU A 127 -14.80 -12.10 10.04
C LEU A 127 -16.00 -12.62 10.82
N LEU A 128 -16.34 -11.98 11.95
CA LEU A 128 -17.52 -12.35 12.74
C LEU A 128 -18.81 -12.24 11.94
N ALA A 129 -18.91 -11.23 11.07
CA ALA A 129 -20.03 -11.08 10.16
C ALA A 129 -20.08 -12.16 9.08
N ASN A 130 -18.93 -12.63 8.59
CA ASN A 130 -18.84 -13.74 7.64
C ASN A 130 -19.21 -15.09 8.28
N PHE A 131 -18.95 -15.28 9.58
CA PHE A 131 -19.35 -16.48 10.34
C PHE A 131 -20.81 -16.46 10.81
N ASP A 132 -21.60 -15.48 10.37
CA ASP A 132 -23.01 -15.29 10.75
C ASP A 132 -23.22 -15.12 12.27
N VAL A 133 -22.15 -14.74 12.99
CA VAL A 133 -22.20 -14.45 14.44
C VAL A 133 -22.85 -13.08 14.68
N ILE A 134 -22.66 -12.15 13.73
CA ILE A 134 -23.21 -10.78 13.77
C ILE A 134 -23.70 -10.42 12.37
N SER A 135 -24.92 -9.89 12.23
CA SER A 135 -25.43 -9.45 10.94
C SER A 135 -24.85 -8.10 10.51
N TYR A 136 -24.68 -7.88 9.20
CA TYR A 136 -24.20 -6.61 8.67
C TYR A 136 -25.10 -5.44 9.10
N ASP A 137 -26.42 -5.62 9.12
CA ASP A 137 -27.38 -4.60 9.55
C ASP A 137 -27.10 -4.14 10.99
N THR A 138 -26.85 -5.08 11.90
CA THR A 138 -26.48 -4.78 13.27
C THR A 138 -25.17 -4.01 13.35
N VAL A 139 -24.17 -4.28 12.50
CA VAL A 139 -22.93 -3.50 12.49
C VAL A 139 -23.18 -2.08 11.99
N PHE A 140 -24.00 -1.92 10.94
CA PHE A 140 -24.31 -0.61 10.38
C PHE A 140 -25.09 0.26 11.35
N ASP A 141 -26.02 -0.29 12.15
CA ASP A 141 -26.80 0.46 13.15
C ASP A 141 -25.96 1.21 14.20
N PHE A 142 -24.69 0.80 14.39
CA PHE A 142 -23.77 1.45 15.35
C PHE A 142 -22.99 2.63 14.76
N TRP A 143 -23.19 3.00 13.49
CA TRP A 143 -22.59 4.21 12.89
C TRP A 143 -22.81 5.51 13.70
N PRO A 144 -23.97 5.74 14.37
CA PRO A 144 -24.19 6.97 15.14
C PRO A 144 -23.27 7.04 16.36
N ALA A 145 -22.84 5.90 16.92
CA ALA A 145 -21.94 5.86 18.08
C ALA A 145 -20.59 6.52 17.77
N VAL A 146 -20.06 6.31 16.55
CA VAL A 146 -18.82 6.94 16.10
C VAL A 146 -18.97 8.48 16.07
N ILE A 147 -20.10 8.97 15.58
CA ILE A 147 -20.40 10.41 15.53
C ILE A 147 -20.53 11.00 16.93
N ILE A 148 -21.19 10.29 17.85
CA ILE A 148 -21.31 10.72 19.25
C ILE A 148 -19.92 10.83 19.88
N ILE A 149 -19.05 9.84 19.70
CA ILE A 149 -17.68 9.86 20.25
C ILE A 149 -16.88 11.04 19.69
N ILE A 150 -16.96 11.30 18.37
CA ILE A 150 -16.28 12.45 17.74
C ILE A 150 -16.82 13.76 18.31
N GLY A 151 -18.14 13.89 18.45
CA GLY A 151 -18.79 15.07 19.01
C GLY A 151 -18.36 15.34 20.46
N VAL A 152 -18.34 14.31 21.31
CA VAL A 152 -17.85 14.41 22.69
C VAL A 152 -16.39 14.86 22.73
N LYS A 153 -15.54 14.28 21.87
CA LYS A 153 -14.13 14.68 21.77
C LYS A 153 -14.00 16.18 21.44
N PHE A 154 -14.77 16.70 20.50
CA PHE A 154 -14.74 18.13 20.15
C PHE A 154 -15.17 19.04 21.29
N ILE A 155 -16.18 18.64 22.06
CA ILE A 155 -16.61 19.39 23.24
C ILE A 155 -15.49 19.43 24.29
N VAL A 156 -14.86 18.28 24.56
CA VAL A 156 -13.75 18.18 25.51
C VAL A 156 -12.57 19.04 25.05
N ASP A 157 -12.16 18.92 23.78
CA ASP A 157 -11.07 19.71 23.20
C ASP A 157 -11.37 21.23 23.27
N TYR A 158 -12.63 21.63 23.05
CA TYR A 158 -13.07 23.02 23.18
C TYR A 158 -12.98 23.53 24.62
N VAL A 159 -13.46 22.76 25.59
CA VAL A 159 -13.44 23.13 27.01
C VAL A 159 -12.01 23.21 27.55
N TYR A 160 -11.15 22.25 27.20
CA TYR A 160 -9.73 22.27 27.59
C TYR A 160 -8.98 23.48 27.00
N LYS A 161 -9.24 23.80 25.72
CA LYS A 161 -8.61 24.96 25.06
C LYS A 161 -9.06 26.30 25.66
N LYS A 162 -10.31 26.39 26.12
CA LYS A 162 -10.83 27.59 26.79
C LYS A 162 -10.15 27.81 28.15
N ASN A 163 -10.05 26.79 28.99
CA ASN A 163 -9.44 26.91 30.33
C ASN A 163 -7.94 27.24 30.30
N ASN A 164 -7.20 26.81 29.27
CA ASN A 164 -5.77 27.12 29.13
C ASN A 164 -5.49 28.52 28.57
N ASN A 165 -6.49 29.23 28.03
CA ASN A 165 -6.33 30.59 27.51
C ASN A 165 -6.75 31.68 28.51
N GLU A 166 -7.35 31.30 29.65
CA GLU A 166 -7.82 32.22 30.71
C GLU A 166 -6.88 32.26 31.94
N ASN A 167 -5.77 31.51 31.94
CA ASN A 167 -4.65 31.59 32.89
C ASN A 167 -3.38 32.10 32.20
#